data_AF-A0A0N5DAQ9-F1
#
_entry.id   AF-A0A0N5DAQ9-F1
#
_cell.length_a   1.000
_cell.length_b   1.000
_cell.length_c   1.000
_cell.angle_alpha   90.00
_cell.angle_beta   90.00
_cell.angle_gamma   90.00
#
_symmetry.space_group_name_H-M   'P 1'
#
loop_
_entity.id
_entity.type
_entity.pdbx_description
1 polymer ?
#
loop_
_entity_poly.entity_id
_entity_poly.type
_entity_poly.pdbx_seq_one_letter_code
_entity_poly.pdbx_strand_id
1 'polypeptide(L)'
;MVSSSQTLEGNEETKLENILPDLKHGSEASDQLDFSHTGSLKSDDTCLLENSQSVSLPSISTHYDPTWLRKVHAYVASTREEVLGDDDFNQNLKQAIQAIKAGVQPLRIRAGRSYFVRDINQQNIAVFKPKDEEPFAPQNPKWPKYFQRMLCFCCFGRACLIPNNGYLSETGASLVDEKLQLHIVPKTRVVKLASPAFYYRRRSRRMSKELKGKDGSYQMYVNGYVSASQIVPQWSKEGAACPLTESEMERFKYLFQKLCVLDYIIRNTDRHMDNWLIKYEPGQVLELAAIDNGLAFPVKHPETASRLRQFPFAWAQLSWANHV
;
A
#
# COMPACT_ATOMS: atom_id res chain seq x y z
N MET A 1 37.90 -43.86 -16.39
CA MET A 1 39.30 -43.79 -16.87
C MET A 1 39.55 -42.32 -17.16
N VAL A 2 39.98 -41.50 -16.19
CA VAL A 2 41.30 -41.41 -15.54
C VAL A 2 42.41 -40.98 -16.50
N SER A 3 43.14 -39.99 -15.99
CA SER A 3 44.52 -39.56 -16.28
C SER A 3 44.71 -38.52 -17.37
N SER A 4 45.11 -37.29 -17.06
CA SER A 4 46.28 -36.79 -16.28
C SER A 4 47.37 -36.35 -17.24
N SER A 5 47.79 -35.09 -17.13
CA SER A 5 49.17 -34.67 -17.36
C SER A 5 49.43 -33.41 -16.53
N GLN A 6 50.32 -33.58 -15.56
CA GLN A 6 50.89 -32.64 -14.60
C GLN A 6 52.13 -31.97 -15.27
N THR A 7 52.20 -30.64 -15.27
CA THR A 7 53.10 -29.74 -14.49
C THR A 7 54.61 -29.80 -14.78
N LEU A 8 55.21 -28.61 -14.93
CA LEU A 8 56.50 -28.10 -14.39
C LEU A 8 56.58 -26.61 -14.82
N GLU A 9 56.36 -25.64 -13.93
CA GLU A 9 57.29 -24.97 -12.99
C GLU A 9 57.93 -23.68 -13.54
N GLY A 10 57.82 -22.59 -12.76
CA GLY A 10 58.46 -21.29 -13.01
C GLY A 10 57.94 -20.21 -12.05
N ASN A 11 58.71 -19.91 -11.00
CA ASN A 11 58.52 -18.89 -9.98
C ASN A 11 58.47 -17.45 -10.53
N GLU A 12 57.74 -16.55 -9.86
CA GLU A 12 58.29 -15.29 -9.29
C GLU A 12 57.24 -14.53 -8.45
N GLU A 13 57.61 -14.24 -7.21
CA GLU A 13 56.93 -13.33 -6.28
C GLU A 13 57.22 -11.87 -6.66
N THR A 14 56.25 -10.96 -6.52
CA THR A 14 56.55 -9.58 -6.13
C THR A 14 55.37 -8.89 -5.43
N LYS A 15 55.76 -8.18 -4.39
CA LYS A 15 55.08 -7.48 -3.30
C LYS A 15 54.72 -6.04 -3.74
N LEU A 16 53.75 -5.37 -3.08
CA LEU A 16 53.62 -3.90 -2.87
C LEU A 16 52.18 -3.61 -2.33
N GLU A 17 51.92 -3.61 -1.02
CA GLU A 17 52.10 -2.56 0.01
C GLU A 17 51.23 -1.29 -0.11
N ASN A 18 50.41 -1.10 0.96
CA ASN A 18 49.60 0.05 1.34
C ASN A 18 50.48 1.23 1.76
N ILE A 19 50.09 2.48 1.43
CA ILE A 19 50.53 3.68 2.16
C ILE A 19 49.38 4.70 2.29
N LEU A 20 49.03 5.00 3.54
CA LEU A 20 48.30 6.16 4.06
C LEU A 20 49.35 7.19 4.57
N PRO A 21 48.99 8.48 4.74
CA PRO A 21 49.56 9.20 5.87
C PRO A 21 48.55 10.00 6.74
N ASP A 22 48.96 10.08 8.01
CA ASP A 22 48.47 10.74 9.22
C ASP A 22 48.44 12.30 9.16
N LEU A 23 47.41 13.00 9.69
CA LEU A 23 47.18 13.58 11.04
C LEU A 23 47.93 14.90 11.44
N LYS A 24 47.10 15.86 11.93
CA LYS A 24 47.30 16.89 13.02
C LYS A 24 47.95 18.27 12.74
N HIS A 25 47.24 19.38 13.02
CA HIS A 25 47.27 20.18 14.29
C HIS A 25 46.55 21.55 14.21
N GLY A 26 46.10 22.08 15.36
CA GLY A 26 45.71 23.49 15.63
C GLY A 26 44.26 23.66 16.11
N SER A 27 43.93 23.49 17.39
CA SER A 27 44.07 24.38 18.57
C SER A 27 42.90 25.34 18.79
N GLU A 28 42.39 25.29 20.02
CA GLU A 28 41.25 25.98 20.62
C GLU A 28 41.43 27.51 20.71
N ALA A 29 40.31 28.24 20.67
CA ALA A 29 40.16 29.53 21.36
C ALA A 29 38.69 29.74 21.71
N SER A 30 38.41 29.66 23.01
CA SER A 30 37.21 30.11 23.70
C SER A 30 37.20 31.64 23.82
N ASP A 31 36.04 32.27 23.65
CA ASP A 31 35.73 33.53 24.33
C ASP A 31 34.22 33.57 24.63
N GLN A 32 33.89 33.48 25.91
CA GLN A 32 32.66 33.99 26.50
C GLN A 32 32.94 35.42 26.95
N LEU A 33 32.00 36.34 26.77
CA LEU A 33 31.60 37.31 27.81
C LEU A 33 30.32 38.06 27.41
N ASP A 34 29.42 38.10 28.40
CA ASP A 34 28.12 38.76 28.45
C ASP A 34 28.14 40.26 28.13
N PHE A 35 27.00 40.82 27.70
CA PHE A 35 26.40 41.95 28.41
C PHE A 35 24.92 42.13 28.05
N SER A 36 24.10 42.15 29.10
CA SER A 36 22.68 42.52 29.14
C SER A 36 22.42 43.95 28.64
N HIS A 37 21.31 44.19 27.94
CA HIS A 37 20.48 45.37 28.19
C HIS A 37 19.04 45.22 27.66
N THR A 38 18.12 45.51 28.57
CA THR A 38 16.70 45.80 28.41
C THR A 38 16.43 46.97 27.47
N GLY A 39 15.43 46.86 26.60
CA GLY A 39 14.97 48.00 25.79
C GLY A 39 13.69 47.69 25.01
N SER A 40 12.55 48.02 25.62
CA SER A 40 11.24 48.09 24.97
C SER A 40 11.19 49.30 24.04
N LEU A 41 10.98 49.11 22.74
CA LEU A 41 10.49 50.15 21.83
C LEU A 41 9.54 49.53 20.80
N LYS A 42 8.32 50.10 20.76
CA LYS A 42 7.34 49.94 19.68
C LYS A 42 7.87 50.68 18.44
N SER A 43 7.66 50.11 17.26
CA SER A 43 7.62 50.86 16.01
C SER A 43 6.69 50.17 15.01
N ASP A 44 5.80 50.98 14.48
CA ASP A 44 4.77 50.68 13.49
C ASP A 44 5.35 50.27 12.12
N ASP A 45 4.55 49.46 11.42
CA ASP A 45 4.36 49.32 9.98
C ASP A 45 5.55 49.58 9.03
N THR A 46 6.02 48.49 8.39
CA THR A 46 6.43 48.56 6.99
C THR A 46 6.25 47.21 6.29
N CYS A 47 5.44 47.23 5.23
CA CYS A 47 5.18 46.14 4.31
C CYS A 47 6.46 45.74 3.57
N LEU A 48 6.91 44.50 3.74
CA LEU A 48 7.84 43.85 2.82
C LEU A 48 7.31 42.44 2.51
N LEU A 49 7.19 42.16 1.20
CA LEU A 49 6.86 40.85 0.65
C LEU A 49 7.84 39.79 1.18
N GLU A 50 7.35 38.82 1.94
CA GLU A 50 8.06 37.55 2.15
C GLU A 50 7.34 36.40 1.46
N ASN A 51 8.00 35.98 0.38
CA ASN A 51 7.76 34.79 -0.41
C ASN A 51 7.98 33.55 0.48
N SER A 52 6.93 33.11 1.17
CA SER A 52 7.01 31.91 2.03
C SER A 52 6.65 30.66 1.24
N GLN A 53 7.62 30.13 0.48
CA GLN A 53 7.66 28.70 0.23
C GLN A 53 7.93 28.01 1.57
N SER A 54 6.86 27.66 2.29
CA SER A 54 6.99 26.86 3.50
C SER A 54 7.43 25.45 3.08
N VAL A 55 8.74 25.21 3.12
CA VAL A 55 9.27 23.84 3.19
C VAL A 55 8.74 23.27 4.50
N SER A 56 7.69 22.46 4.41
CA SER A 56 7.13 21.80 5.58
C SER A 56 8.18 20.87 6.18
N LEU A 57 8.79 21.30 7.29
CA LEU A 57 9.62 20.45 8.13
C LEU A 57 8.81 19.22 8.54
N PRO A 58 9.36 17.98 8.42
CA PRO A 58 8.70 16.80 8.93
C PRO A 58 8.43 17.00 10.41
N SER A 59 7.18 16.84 10.84
CA SER A 59 6.83 17.01 12.24
C SER A 59 7.52 15.90 13.06
N ILE A 60 8.49 16.28 13.88
CA ILE A 60 9.21 15.40 14.82
C ILE A 60 8.40 15.23 16.12
N SER A 61 7.15 15.70 16.15
CA SER A 61 6.28 15.62 17.31
C SER A 61 5.95 14.17 17.64
N THR A 62 6.53 13.68 18.74
CA THR A 62 6.08 12.46 19.44
C THR A 62 4.82 12.71 20.27
N HIS A 63 4.33 13.96 20.33
CA HIS A 63 3.11 14.30 21.04
C HIS A 63 1.87 13.97 20.22
N TYR A 64 0.98 13.23 20.86
CA TYR A 64 -0.34 12.89 20.37
C TYR A 64 -1.18 14.15 20.16
N ASP A 65 -1.50 14.48 18.91
CA ASP A 65 -2.41 15.57 18.57
C ASP A 65 -3.87 15.13 18.81
N PRO A 66 -4.59 15.70 19.80
CA PRO A 66 -5.98 15.33 20.06
C PRO A 66 -6.94 15.79 18.95
N THR A 67 -6.54 16.69 18.05
CA THR A 67 -7.35 17.06 16.88
C THR A 67 -7.41 15.92 15.86
N TRP A 68 -6.41 15.03 15.85
CA TRP A 68 -6.42 13.83 15.02
C TRP A 68 -7.56 12.89 15.38
N LEU A 69 -7.89 12.70 16.67
CA LEU A 69 -9.06 11.90 17.08
C LEU A 69 -10.36 12.38 16.43
N ARG A 70 -10.57 13.70 16.36
CA ARG A 70 -11.76 14.28 15.72
C ARG A 70 -11.76 14.07 14.21
N LYS A 71 -10.58 14.01 13.57
CA LYS A 71 -10.41 13.75 12.14
C LYS A 71 -10.50 12.27 11.78
N VAL A 72 -10.15 11.35 12.68
CA VAL A 72 -10.20 9.89 12.42
C VAL A 72 -11.60 9.43 12.00
N HIS A 73 -12.65 9.98 12.62
CA HIS A 73 -14.04 9.67 12.24
C HIS A 73 -14.41 10.10 10.81
N ALA A 74 -13.67 11.03 10.20
CA ALA A 74 -13.86 11.39 8.79
C ALA A 74 -13.26 10.36 7.81
N TYR A 75 -12.40 9.45 8.28
CA TYR A 75 -11.63 8.54 7.42
C TYR A 75 -11.75 7.05 7.79
N VAL A 76 -12.29 6.74 8.97
CA VAL A 76 -12.52 5.38 9.45
C VAL A 76 -14.03 5.19 9.62
N ALA A 77 -14.67 4.53 8.65
CA ALA A 77 -16.07 4.14 8.82
C ALA A 77 -16.17 3.11 9.95
N SER A 78 -17.22 3.22 10.76
CA SER A 78 -17.56 2.18 11.72
C SER A 78 -19.01 1.77 11.47
N THR A 79 -19.37 0.54 11.85
CA THR A 79 -20.77 0.05 11.80
C THR A 79 -21.84 0.94 12.39
N ARG A 80 -21.45 1.93 13.19
CA ARG A 80 -22.37 2.73 14.00
C ARG A 80 -22.41 4.20 13.57
N GLU A 81 -21.52 4.61 12.66
CA GLU A 81 -21.38 6.00 12.23
C GLU A 81 -21.19 6.03 10.71
N GLU A 82 -22.03 6.82 10.04
CA GLU A 82 -21.87 7.12 8.61
C GLU A 82 -20.58 7.90 8.39
N VAL A 83 -19.90 7.67 7.28
CA VAL A 83 -18.72 8.47 6.91
C VAL A 83 -19.23 9.83 6.47
N LEU A 84 -18.84 10.89 7.18
CA LEU A 84 -19.25 12.25 6.85
C LEU A 84 -18.75 12.62 5.44
N GLY A 85 -19.68 13.01 4.56
CA GLY A 85 -19.36 13.47 3.21
C GLY A 85 -19.10 12.37 2.17
N ASP A 86 -19.43 11.11 2.46
CA ASP A 86 -19.20 9.95 1.56
C ASP A 86 -20.53 9.23 1.25
N ASP A 87 -21.49 9.96 0.66
CA ASP A 87 -22.88 9.52 0.50
C ASP A 87 -23.03 8.26 -0.36
N ASP A 88 -22.26 8.15 -1.44
CA ASP A 88 -22.22 6.97 -2.31
C ASP A 88 -21.69 5.73 -1.57
N PHE A 89 -20.62 5.88 -0.78
CA PHE A 89 -20.12 4.79 0.06
C PHE A 89 -21.14 4.38 1.11
N ASN A 90 -21.75 5.34 1.81
CA ASN A 90 -22.76 5.10 2.82
C ASN A 90 -23.99 4.40 2.24
N GLN A 91 -24.43 4.80 1.05
CA GLN A 91 -25.55 4.16 0.34
C GLN A 91 -25.21 2.71 -0.04
N ASN A 92 -24.00 2.47 -0.57
CA ASN A 92 -23.53 1.12 -0.91
C ASN A 92 -23.47 0.20 0.33
N LEU A 93 -22.93 0.70 1.45
CA LEU A 93 -22.88 -0.02 2.71
C LEU A 93 -24.28 -0.31 3.27
N LYS A 94 -25.22 0.63 3.17
CA LYS A 94 -26.63 0.42 3.55
C LYS A 94 -27.25 -0.70 2.75
N GLN A 95 -27.06 -0.74 1.43
CA GLN A 95 -27.54 -1.82 0.56
C GLN A 95 -26.96 -3.18 0.95
N ALA A 96 -25.66 -3.24 1.23
CA ALA A 96 -25.01 -4.47 1.71
C ALA A 96 -25.62 -4.99 3.02
N ILE A 97 -25.83 -4.10 3.99
CA ILE A 97 -26.43 -4.47 5.29
C ILE A 97 -27.87 -4.96 5.10
N GLN A 98 -28.65 -4.30 4.24
CA GLN A 98 -30.02 -4.71 3.90
C GLN A 98 -30.04 -6.11 3.25
N ALA A 99 -29.16 -6.36 2.29
CA ALA A 99 -29.03 -7.65 1.62
C ALA A 99 -28.67 -8.78 2.59
N ILE A 100 -27.70 -8.55 3.48
CA ILE A 100 -27.31 -9.52 4.51
C ILE A 100 -28.48 -9.84 5.46
N LYS A 101 -29.24 -8.82 5.88
CA LYS A 101 -30.44 -8.98 6.71
C LYS A 101 -31.55 -9.74 6.00
N ALA A 102 -31.70 -9.54 4.69
CA ALA A 102 -32.64 -10.26 3.84
C ALA A 102 -32.19 -11.70 3.49
N GLY A 103 -31.04 -12.15 4.00
CA GLY A 103 -30.53 -13.50 3.79
C GLY A 103 -29.54 -13.65 2.63
N VAL A 104 -29.28 -12.59 1.85
CA VAL A 104 -28.29 -12.60 0.78
C VAL A 104 -26.89 -12.47 1.39
N GLN A 105 -26.20 -13.60 1.55
CA GLN A 105 -24.90 -13.63 2.22
C GLN A 105 -23.73 -13.30 1.28
N PRO A 106 -22.62 -12.72 1.78
CA PRO A 106 -21.39 -12.55 1.01
C PRO A 106 -20.82 -13.89 0.52
N LEU A 107 -20.23 -13.89 -0.68
CA LEU A 107 -19.62 -15.08 -1.29
C LEU A 107 -18.11 -15.08 -1.09
N ARG A 108 -17.57 -16.17 -0.57
CA ARG A 108 -16.12 -16.30 -0.37
C ARG A 108 -15.39 -16.41 -1.71
N ILE A 109 -14.34 -15.63 -1.88
CA ILE A 109 -13.46 -15.67 -3.05
C ILE A 109 -12.51 -16.88 -2.91
N ARG A 110 -12.55 -17.80 -3.89
CA ARG A 110 -11.81 -19.10 -3.84
C ARG A 110 -10.30 -18.92 -3.64
N ALA A 111 -9.71 -17.89 -4.23
CA ALA A 111 -8.27 -17.63 -4.17
C ALA A 111 -7.80 -17.01 -2.85
N GLY A 112 -8.71 -16.62 -1.95
CA GLY A 112 -8.35 -15.80 -0.79
C GLY A 112 -9.22 -15.97 0.46
N ARG A 113 -9.06 -14.98 1.34
CA ARG A 113 -9.84 -14.83 2.58
C ARG A 113 -10.63 -13.53 2.54
N SER A 114 -11.26 -13.34 1.40
CA SER A 114 -12.00 -12.15 1.02
C SER A 114 -13.38 -12.60 0.56
N TYR A 115 -14.34 -11.70 0.65
CA TYR A 115 -15.74 -12.00 0.37
C TYR A 115 -16.30 -10.96 -0.59
N PHE A 116 -16.96 -11.41 -1.66
CA PHE A 116 -17.83 -10.56 -2.44
C PHE A 116 -19.09 -10.26 -1.63
N VAL A 117 -19.29 -9.00 -1.28
CA VAL A 117 -20.51 -8.49 -0.68
C VAL A 117 -21.50 -8.20 -1.79
N ARG A 118 -22.76 -8.58 -1.56
CA ARG A 118 -23.80 -8.54 -2.58
C ARG A 118 -24.97 -7.65 -2.15
N ASP A 119 -25.65 -7.08 -3.14
CA ASP A 119 -26.93 -6.39 -2.94
C ASP A 119 -28.10 -7.39 -2.87
N ILE A 120 -29.33 -6.87 -2.77
CA ILE A 120 -30.55 -7.69 -2.72
C ILE A 120 -30.78 -8.47 -4.02
N ASN A 121 -30.27 -7.97 -5.15
CA ASN A 121 -30.34 -8.60 -6.47
C ASN A 121 -29.20 -9.62 -6.69
N GLN A 122 -28.42 -9.91 -5.65
CA GLN A 122 -27.27 -10.81 -5.68
C GLN A 122 -26.10 -10.34 -6.58
N GLN A 123 -26.07 -9.06 -6.95
CA GLN A 123 -24.96 -8.44 -7.66
C GLN A 123 -23.84 -8.07 -6.70
N ASN A 124 -22.59 -8.21 -7.14
CA ASN A 124 -21.43 -7.83 -6.32
C ASN A 124 -21.34 -6.31 -6.24
N ILE A 125 -21.28 -5.77 -5.02
CA ILE A 125 -21.22 -4.33 -4.76
C ILE A 125 -19.98 -3.91 -3.99
N ALA A 126 -19.32 -4.85 -3.32
CA ALA A 126 -18.05 -4.62 -2.64
C ALA A 126 -17.23 -5.90 -2.43
N VAL A 127 -15.97 -5.73 -2.08
CA VAL A 127 -15.08 -6.78 -1.56
C VAL A 127 -14.77 -6.47 -0.11
N PHE A 128 -15.06 -7.42 0.78
CA PHE A 128 -14.77 -7.33 2.20
C PHE A 128 -13.62 -8.26 2.60
N LYS A 129 -12.60 -7.72 3.29
CA LYS A 129 -11.45 -8.46 3.82
C LYS A 129 -11.40 -8.33 5.35
N PRO A 130 -11.89 -9.34 6.10
CA PRO A 130 -11.91 -9.27 7.55
C PRO A 130 -10.50 -9.33 8.14
N LYS A 131 -10.19 -8.43 9.08
CA LYS A 131 -8.91 -8.35 9.80
C LYS A 131 -8.54 -9.69 10.44
N ASP A 132 -9.51 -10.34 11.07
CA ASP A 132 -9.28 -11.57 11.85
C ASP A 132 -9.07 -12.82 10.98
N GLU A 133 -9.18 -12.69 9.66
CA GLU A 133 -8.94 -13.76 8.70
C GLU A 133 -7.63 -13.57 7.91
N GLU A 134 -6.91 -12.46 8.08
CA GLU A 134 -5.64 -12.22 7.37
C GLU A 134 -4.58 -13.33 7.58
N PRO A 135 -3.59 -13.49 6.66
CA PRO A 135 -2.55 -14.51 6.76
C PRO A 135 -1.80 -14.55 8.10
N PHE A 136 -1.77 -13.45 8.84
CA PHE A 136 -1.12 -13.32 10.15
C PHE A 136 -2.09 -13.15 11.33
N ALA A 137 -3.40 -13.27 11.10
CA ALA A 137 -4.38 -13.12 12.16
C ALA A 137 -4.27 -14.27 13.18
N PRO A 138 -4.54 -14.02 14.48
CA PRO A 138 -4.49 -15.06 15.53
C PRO A 138 -5.35 -16.30 15.25
N GLN A 139 -6.37 -16.15 14.39
CA GLN A 139 -7.28 -17.24 14.01
C GLN A 139 -6.79 -18.05 12.79
N ASN A 140 -5.60 -17.77 12.25
CA ASN A 140 -4.96 -18.53 11.21
C ASN A 140 -3.87 -19.47 11.79
N PRO A 141 -4.19 -20.71 12.19
CA PRO A 141 -3.20 -21.64 12.70
C PRO A 141 -2.37 -22.22 11.54
N LYS A 142 -1.53 -21.41 10.90
CA LYS A 142 -0.35 -21.92 10.20
C LYS A 142 0.80 -22.00 11.21
N TRP A 143 0.63 -22.87 12.20
CA TRP A 143 1.65 -23.23 13.19
C TRP A 143 3.05 -23.50 12.59
N PRO A 144 3.20 -24.03 11.35
CA PRO A 144 4.53 -24.16 10.72
C PRO A 144 5.21 -22.82 10.39
N LYS A 145 4.45 -21.76 10.09
CA LYS A 145 5.01 -20.44 9.73
C LYS A 145 5.43 -19.61 10.93
N TYR A 146 4.78 -19.80 12.09
CA TYR A 146 5.19 -19.20 13.34
C TYR A 146 6.52 -19.79 13.83
N PHE A 147 6.70 -21.11 13.70
CA PHE A 147 7.96 -21.79 14.04
C PHE A 147 9.10 -21.43 13.07
N GLN A 148 8.82 -21.31 11.76
CA GLN A 148 9.77 -20.77 10.78
C GLN A 148 10.18 -19.31 11.07
N ARG A 149 9.27 -18.50 11.60
CA ARG A 149 9.55 -17.11 12.03
C ARG A 149 10.43 -17.06 13.29
N MET A 150 10.33 -18.07 14.16
CA MET A 150 11.12 -18.14 15.40
C MET A 150 12.55 -18.64 15.16
N LEU A 151 12.77 -19.50 14.14
CA LEU A 151 14.06 -20.12 13.85
C LEU A 151 14.83 -19.49 12.67
N CYS A 152 14.23 -18.59 11.87
CA CYS A 152 14.89 -17.90 10.76
C CYS A 152 14.48 -16.41 10.69
N PHE A 153 15.11 -15.58 11.53
CA PHE A 153 14.90 -14.12 11.62
C PHE A 153 15.15 -13.34 10.31
N CYS A 154 15.78 -13.95 9.30
CA CYS A 154 16.18 -13.29 8.05
C CYS A 154 15.51 -13.82 6.75
N CYS A 155 14.71 -14.90 6.78
CA CYS A 155 14.30 -15.59 5.55
C CYS A 155 12.79 -15.69 5.26
N PHE A 156 11.89 -15.31 6.19
CA PHE A 156 10.45 -15.57 6.02
C PHE A 156 9.53 -14.39 6.35
N GLY A 157 9.07 -13.70 5.30
CA GLY A 157 7.99 -12.72 5.34
C GLY A 157 8.38 -11.31 4.87
N ARG A 158 7.38 -10.44 4.69
CA ARG A 158 7.58 -9.01 4.45
C ARG A 158 7.88 -8.32 5.79
N ALA A 159 9.10 -8.48 6.32
CA ALA A 159 9.49 -7.95 7.64
C ALA A 159 9.44 -6.41 7.72
N CYS A 160 9.38 -5.73 6.58
CA CYS A 160 9.14 -4.30 6.49
C CYS A 160 7.68 -3.88 6.71
N LEU A 161 6.72 -4.81 6.77
CA LEU A 161 5.30 -4.52 6.98
C LEU A 161 4.88 -4.83 8.42
N ILE A 162 3.96 -4.02 8.95
CA ILE A 162 3.34 -4.28 10.25
C ILE A 162 2.36 -5.46 10.12
N PRO A 163 2.49 -6.53 10.93
CA PRO A 163 1.57 -7.66 10.86
C PRO A 163 0.12 -7.27 11.15
N ASN A 164 -0.84 -7.90 10.45
CA ASN A 164 -2.28 -7.79 10.71
C ASN A 164 -2.87 -6.38 10.52
N ASN A 165 -2.25 -5.58 9.64
CA ASN A 165 -2.68 -4.24 9.25
C ASN A 165 -3.08 -4.14 7.78
N GLY A 166 -3.35 -5.27 7.10
CA GLY A 166 -3.68 -5.27 5.68
C GLY A 166 -4.92 -4.44 5.37
N TYR A 167 -5.99 -4.60 6.15
CA TYR A 167 -7.21 -3.78 6.02
C TYR A 167 -6.98 -2.26 6.20
N LEU A 168 -6.01 -1.85 7.01
CA LEU A 168 -5.62 -0.43 7.15
C LEU A 168 -4.82 0.03 5.94
N SER A 169 -3.94 -0.83 5.42
CA SER A 169 -3.16 -0.57 4.20
C SER A 169 -4.08 -0.37 2.98
N GLU A 170 -5.12 -1.22 2.84
CA GLU A 170 -6.18 -1.07 1.82
C GLU A 170 -6.91 0.28 1.93
N THR A 171 -7.35 0.63 3.15
CA THR A 171 -8.06 1.89 3.40
C THR A 171 -7.14 3.09 3.17
N GLY A 172 -5.89 3.02 3.64
CA GLY A 172 -4.88 4.06 3.46
C GLY A 172 -4.58 4.35 2.00
N ALA A 173 -4.56 3.33 1.14
CA ALA A 173 -4.39 3.53 -0.30
C ALA A 173 -5.53 4.34 -0.92
N SER A 174 -6.79 4.07 -0.53
CA SER A 174 -7.95 4.87 -0.97
C SER A 174 -7.87 6.31 -0.46
N LEU A 175 -7.41 6.53 0.77
CA LEU A 175 -7.25 7.87 1.32
C LEU A 175 -6.15 8.68 0.63
N VAL A 176 -5.02 8.03 0.29
CA VAL A 176 -3.94 8.66 -0.47
C VAL A 176 -4.42 8.99 -1.89
N ASP A 177 -5.15 8.08 -2.54
CA ASP A 177 -5.76 8.32 -3.86
C ASP A 177 -6.68 9.54 -3.86
N GLU A 178 -7.58 9.64 -2.88
CA GLU A 178 -8.49 10.79 -2.72
C GLU A 178 -7.73 12.09 -2.46
N LYS A 179 -6.70 12.05 -1.61
CA LYS A 179 -5.92 13.23 -1.25
C LYS A 179 -5.11 13.77 -2.43
N LEU A 180 -4.66 12.88 -3.31
CA LEU A 180 -3.90 13.19 -4.52
C LEU A 180 -4.79 13.35 -5.76
N GLN A 181 -6.11 13.15 -5.63
CA GLN A 181 -7.08 13.21 -6.73
C GLN A 181 -6.70 12.30 -7.91
N LEU A 182 -6.18 11.10 -7.60
CA LEU A 182 -5.79 10.13 -8.62
C LEU A 182 -7.02 9.45 -9.22
N HIS A 183 -8.01 9.12 -8.39
CA HIS A 183 -9.28 8.50 -8.80
C HIS A 183 -9.08 7.15 -9.50
N ILE A 184 -8.14 6.34 -9.01
CA ILE A 184 -7.86 4.99 -9.53
C ILE A 184 -8.05 3.90 -8.48
N VAL A 185 -8.10 4.22 -7.18
CA VAL A 185 -8.43 3.24 -6.13
C VAL A 185 -9.94 3.26 -5.89
N PRO A 186 -10.67 2.13 -6.07
CA PRO A 186 -12.08 2.09 -5.69
C PRO A 186 -12.22 2.41 -4.20
N LYS A 187 -13.19 3.27 -3.85
CA LYS A 187 -13.38 3.76 -2.48
C LYS A 187 -13.36 2.61 -1.48
N THR A 188 -12.45 2.73 -0.52
CA THR A 188 -12.21 1.71 0.49
C THR A 188 -12.21 2.33 1.87
N ARG A 189 -12.98 1.75 2.79
CA ARG A 189 -13.01 2.13 4.21
C ARG A 189 -12.90 0.91 5.10
N VAL A 190 -12.50 1.14 6.35
CA VAL A 190 -12.71 0.16 7.40
C VAL A 190 -14.21 0.08 7.65
N VAL A 191 -14.78 -1.12 7.78
CA VAL A 191 -16.15 -1.32 8.25
C VAL A 191 -16.17 -2.49 9.20
N LYS A 192 -17.29 -2.65 9.90
CA LYS A 192 -17.57 -3.86 10.65
C LYS A 192 -18.75 -4.59 10.00
N LEU A 193 -18.64 -5.89 9.76
CA LEU A 193 -19.73 -6.65 9.17
C LEU A 193 -19.90 -7.97 9.92
N ALA A 194 -21.15 -8.41 10.03
CA ALA A 194 -21.50 -9.71 10.58
C ALA A 194 -22.29 -10.48 9.51
N SER A 195 -21.83 -11.69 9.18
CA SER A 195 -22.54 -12.57 8.26
C SER A 195 -22.22 -14.02 8.58
N PRO A 196 -23.20 -14.95 8.57
CA PRO A 196 -22.96 -16.39 8.72
C PRO A 196 -21.93 -16.97 7.74
N ALA A 197 -21.69 -16.32 6.59
CA ALA A 197 -20.72 -16.75 5.60
C ALA A 197 -19.26 -16.56 6.05
N PHE A 198 -19.01 -15.65 7.00
CA PHE A 198 -17.67 -15.41 7.51
C PHE A 198 -17.16 -16.57 8.38
N TYR A 199 -15.84 -16.67 8.50
CA TYR A 199 -15.23 -17.72 9.31
C TYR A 199 -15.31 -17.35 10.80
N TYR A 200 -16.06 -18.13 11.58
CA TYR A 200 -16.10 -18.00 13.04
C TYR A 200 -15.60 -19.28 13.69
N ARG A 201 -14.75 -19.14 14.72
CA ARG A 201 -14.31 -20.27 15.52
C ARG A 201 -15.52 -20.95 16.19
N ARG A 202 -15.57 -22.29 16.17
CA ARG A 202 -16.73 -23.10 16.62
C ARG A 202 -17.30 -22.72 17.99
N ARG A 203 -16.43 -22.30 18.93
CA ARG A 203 -16.84 -21.90 20.29
C ARG A 203 -17.62 -20.58 20.31
N SER A 204 -17.33 -19.66 19.39
CA SER A 204 -18.01 -18.37 19.28
C SER A 204 -19.46 -18.51 18.79
N ARG A 205 -19.76 -19.50 17.93
CA ARG A 205 -21.13 -19.73 17.43
C ARG A 205 -22.09 -20.31 18.48
N ARG A 206 -21.56 -20.90 19.57
CA ARG A 206 -22.36 -21.50 20.64
C ARG A 206 -22.71 -20.53 21.77
N MET A 207 -22.05 -19.38 21.84
CA MET A 207 -22.09 -18.49 23.00
C MET A 207 -22.95 -17.23 22.81
N SER A 208 -23.35 -16.88 21.59
CA SER A 208 -24.20 -15.70 21.35
C SER A 208 -25.27 -15.99 20.30
N LYS A 209 -26.49 -15.46 20.53
CA LYS A 209 -27.62 -15.54 19.60
C LYS A 209 -27.38 -14.68 18.34
N GLU A 210 -26.53 -13.65 18.46
CA GLU A 210 -26.11 -12.77 17.38
C GLU A 210 -24.63 -12.98 17.01
N LEU A 211 -24.31 -12.89 15.72
CA LEU A 211 -22.94 -13.01 15.24
C LEU A 211 -22.13 -11.74 15.57
N LYS A 212 -20.93 -11.93 16.11
CA LYS A 212 -20.00 -10.82 16.34
C LYS A 212 -19.59 -10.19 15.01
N GLY A 213 -19.74 -8.88 14.89
CA GLY A 213 -19.20 -8.12 13.76
C GLY A 213 -17.67 -8.18 13.70
N LYS A 214 -17.13 -8.33 12.50
CA LYS A 214 -15.71 -8.36 12.20
C LYS A 214 -15.30 -7.06 11.55
N ASP A 215 -14.25 -6.43 12.07
CA ASP A 215 -13.62 -5.28 11.43
C ASP A 215 -12.82 -5.75 10.20
N GLY A 216 -12.83 -4.96 9.13
CA GLY A 216 -12.11 -5.28 7.90
C GLY A 216 -12.20 -4.16 6.88
N SER A 217 -11.46 -4.28 5.77
CA SER A 217 -11.55 -3.32 4.68
C SER A 217 -12.74 -3.68 3.80
N TYR A 218 -13.46 -2.66 3.36
CA TYR A 218 -14.59 -2.74 2.47
C TYR A 218 -14.31 -1.83 1.28
N GLN A 219 -14.04 -2.45 0.14
CA GLN A 219 -13.71 -1.78 -1.10
C GLN A 219 -14.90 -1.90 -2.04
N MET A 220 -15.39 -0.78 -2.59
CA MET A 220 -16.46 -0.79 -3.57
C MET A 220 -16.08 -1.63 -4.80
N TYR A 221 -17.03 -2.39 -5.31
CA TYR A 221 -16.82 -3.27 -6.47
C TYR A 221 -16.90 -2.46 -7.76
N VAL A 222 -15.99 -2.75 -8.71
CA VAL A 222 -15.95 -2.09 -10.02
C VAL A 222 -16.40 -3.07 -11.12
N ASN A 223 -17.44 -2.69 -11.87
CA ASN A 223 -18.06 -3.51 -12.90
C ASN A 223 -17.42 -3.29 -14.28
N GLY A 224 -17.28 -4.36 -15.07
CA GLY A 224 -16.74 -4.28 -16.44
C GLY A 224 -15.21 -4.19 -16.52
N TYR A 225 -14.52 -4.30 -15.39
CA TYR A 225 -13.06 -4.32 -15.33
C TYR A 225 -12.54 -5.75 -15.48
N VAL A 226 -11.41 -5.90 -16.17
CA VAL A 226 -10.66 -7.15 -16.26
C VAL A 226 -9.21 -6.93 -15.81
N SER A 227 -8.52 -8.02 -15.49
CA SER A 227 -7.12 -7.95 -15.08
C SER A 227 -6.23 -7.32 -16.15
N ALA A 228 -5.30 -6.45 -15.75
CA ALA A 228 -4.33 -5.88 -16.68
C ALA A 228 -3.45 -6.96 -17.35
N SER A 229 -3.24 -8.10 -16.68
CA SER A 229 -2.54 -9.27 -17.26
C SER A 229 -3.22 -9.82 -18.51
N GLN A 230 -4.53 -9.60 -18.70
CA GLN A 230 -5.27 -10.10 -19.85
C GLN A 230 -5.13 -9.19 -21.08
N ILE A 231 -5.05 -7.87 -20.89
CA ILE A 231 -5.12 -6.90 -21.99
C ILE A 231 -3.77 -6.25 -22.28
N VAL A 232 -3.05 -5.78 -21.26
CA VAL A 232 -1.84 -4.96 -21.44
C VAL A 232 -0.76 -5.65 -22.28
N PRO A 233 -0.50 -6.97 -22.17
CA PRO A 233 0.44 -7.64 -23.07
C PRO A 233 0.08 -7.53 -24.55
N GLN A 234 -1.20 -7.42 -24.89
CA GLN A 234 -1.68 -7.26 -26.27
C GLN A 234 -1.38 -5.86 -26.82
N TRP A 235 -1.29 -4.86 -25.95
CA TRP A 235 -0.94 -3.47 -26.30
C TRP A 235 0.57 -3.23 -26.41
N SER A 236 1.37 -4.18 -25.92
CA SER A 236 2.84 -4.12 -25.91
C SER A 236 3.49 -5.22 -26.76
N LYS A 237 2.71 -5.97 -27.56
CA LYS A 237 3.25 -7.10 -28.33
C LYS A 237 4.07 -6.60 -29.52
N GLU A 238 5.37 -6.84 -29.46
CA GLU A 238 6.31 -6.51 -30.54
C GLU A 238 5.85 -7.12 -31.88
N GLY A 239 5.81 -6.29 -32.93
CA GLY A 239 5.42 -6.69 -34.28
C GLY A 239 3.91 -6.75 -34.55
N ALA A 240 3.05 -6.54 -33.55
CA ALA A 240 1.62 -6.34 -33.74
C ALA A 240 1.26 -4.84 -33.64
N ALA A 241 0.34 -4.38 -34.49
CA ALA A 241 -0.20 -3.03 -34.35
C ALA A 241 -0.94 -2.92 -33.01
N CYS A 242 -0.58 -1.93 -32.19
CA CYS A 242 -1.32 -1.64 -30.97
C CYS A 242 -2.77 -1.32 -31.34
N PRO A 243 -3.78 -1.97 -30.72
CA PRO A 243 -5.18 -1.73 -31.04
C PRO A 243 -5.68 -0.37 -30.55
N LEU A 244 -4.90 0.31 -29.70
CA LEU A 244 -5.24 1.61 -29.15
C LEU A 244 -5.03 2.71 -30.18
N THR A 245 -5.97 3.65 -30.26
CA THR A 245 -5.77 4.92 -30.97
C THR A 245 -4.72 5.78 -30.26
N GLU A 246 -4.24 6.84 -30.92
CA GLU A 246 -3.27 7.77 -30.30
C GLU A 246 -3.81 8.40 -29.01
N SER A 247 -5.06 8.85 -29.02
CA SER A 247 -5.72 9.42 -27.83
C SER A 247 -5.92 8.40 -26.71
N GLU A 248 -6.22 7.14 -27.06
CA GLU A 248 -6.33 6.05 -26.08
C GLU A 248 -4.97 5.71 -25.47
N MET A 249 -3.89 5.72 -26.26
CA MET A 249 -2.54 5.52 -25.76
C MET A 249 -2.13 6.63 -24.78
N GLU A 250 -2.42 7.90 -25.09
CA GLU A 250 -2.18 9.02 -24.17
C GLU A 250 -2.98 8.89 -22.87
N ARG A 251 -4.27 8.53 -22.99
CA ARG A 251 -5.13 8.27 -21.84
C ARG A 251 -4.59 7.13 -20.98
N PHE A 252 -4.15 6.03 -21.60
CA PHE A 252 -3.56 4.91 -20.88
C PHE A 252 -2.28 5.33 -20.14
N LYS A 253 -1.37 6.05 -20.82
CA LYS A 253 -0.14 6.58 -20.21
C LYS A 253 -0.44 7.42 -18.97
N TYR A 254 -1.42 8.32 -19.06
CA TYR A 254 -1.82 9.16 -17.93
C TYR A 254 -2.37 8.33 -16.75
N LEU A 255 -3.21 7.33 -17.01
CA LEU A 255 -3.71 6.42 -15.96
C LEU A 255 -2.59 5.56 -15.36
N PHE A 256 -1.67 5.09 -16.19
CA PHE A 256 -0.52 4.31 -15.75
C PHE A 256 0.42 5.13 -14.88
N GLN A 257 0.70 6.39 -15.23
CA GLN A 257 1.46 7.33 -14.39
C GLN A 257 0.80 7.53 -13.02
N LYS A 258 -0.53 7.65 -12.96
CA LYS A 258 -1.26 7.71 -11.67
C LYS A 258 -1.03 6.46 -10.82
N LEU A 259 -1.06 5.27 -11.43
CA LEU A 259 -0.75 4.00 -10.74
C LEU A 259 0.68 4.01 -10.18
N CYS A 260 1.65 4.45 -10.99
CA CYS A 260 3.04 4.58 -10.57
C CYS A 260 3.20 5.53 -9.38
N VAL A 261 2.58 6.71 -9.43
CA VAL A 261 2.58 7.70 -8.34
C VAL A 261 2.01 7.10 -7.06
N LEU A 262 0.83 6.47 -7.14
CA LEU A 262 0.19 5.84 -5.99
C LEU A 262 1.12 4.79 -5.36
N ASP A 263 1.57 3.81 -6.15
CA ASP A 263 2.37 2.69 -5.68
C ASP A 263 3.72 3.12 -5.12
N TYR A 264 4.31 4.18 -5.69
CA TYR A 264 5.56 4.74 -5.23
C TYR A 264 5.39 5.40 -3.86
N ILE A 265 4.35 6.25 -3.69
CA ILE A 265 4.07 6.97 -2.45
C ILE A 265 3.76 6.01 -1.30
N ILE A 266 2.90 5.02 -1.54
CA ILE A 266 2.53 4.04 -0.49
C ILE A 266 3.58 2.93 -0.34
N ARG A 267 4.60 2.92 -1.20
CA ARG A 267 5.58 1.83 -1.39
C ARG A 267 4.90 0.47 -1.38
N ASN A 268 4.06 0.21 -2.38
CA ASN A 268 3.39 -1.08 -2.54
C ASN A 268 4.42 -2.20 -2.77
N THR A 269 4.33 -3.28 -2.00
CA THR A 269 5.26 -4.42 -2.06
C THR A 269 4.70 -5.64 -2.80
N ASP A 270 3.49 -5.52 -3.36
CA ASP A 270 2.78 -6.63 -4.04
C ASP A 270 1.97 -6.17 -5.27
N ARG A 271 2.41 -5.12 -5.98
CA ARG A 271 1.79 -4.77 -7.26
C ARG A 271 2.28 -5.67 -8.38
N HIS A 272 1.40 -6.55 -8.86
CA HIS A 272 1.55 -7.31 -10.10
C HIS A 272 0.37 -7.06 -11.05
N MET A 273 0.45 -7.56 -12.29
CA MET A 273 -0.54 -7.32 -13.36
C MET A 273 -1.96 -7.82 -13.07
N ASP A 274 -2.15 -8.65 -12.05
CA ASP A 274 -3.49 -9.09 -11.62
C ASP A 274 -4.10 -8.21 -10.51
N ASN A 275 -3.29 -7.36 -9.90
CA ASN A 275 -3.70 -6.45 -8.82
C ASN A 275 -4.05 -5.05 -9.33
N TRP A 276 -4.16 -4.86 -10.63
CA TRP A 276 -4.77 -3.66 -11.20
C TRP A 276 -5.57 -4.08 -12.42
N LEU A 277 -6.70 -3.41 -12.58
CA LEU A 277 -7.69 -3.76 -13.55
C LEU A 277 -7.84 -2.65 -14.58
N ILE A 278 -8.30 -3.04 -15.76
CA ILE A 278 -8.60 -2.15 -16.86
C ILE A 278 -10.04 -2.38 -17.31
N LYS A 279 -10.78 -1.29 -17.48
CA LYS A 279 -12.04 -1.28 -18.22
C LYS A 279 -11.75 -0.63 -19.56
N TYR A 280 -11.94 -1.37 -20.64
CA TYR A 280 -11.65 -0.92 -21.99
C TYR A 280 -12.80 -1.26 -22.93
N GLU A 281 -13.39 -0.22 -23.51
CA GLU A 281 -14.38 -0.26 -24.58
C GLU A 281 -13.88 0.70 -25.68
N PRO A 282 -13.44 0.18 -26.85
CA PRO A 282 -12.80 0.99 -27.88
C PRO A 282 -13.60 2.24 -28.27
N GLY A 283 -12.94 3.40 -28.27
CA GLY A 283 -13.53 4.69 -28.59
C GLY A 283 -14.52 5.23 -27.56
N GLN A 284 -14.73 4.55 -26.42
CA GLN A 284 -15.72 4.93 -25.41
C GLN A 284 -15.12 5.05 -24.01
N VAL A 285 -14.52 3.99 -23.49
CA VAL A 285 -14.08 3.91 -22.09
C VAL A 285 -12.68 3.35 -22.00
N LEU A 286 -11.83 4.05 -21.24
CA LEU A 286 -10.53 3.55 -20.82
C LEU A 286 -10.25 4.05 -19.40
N GLU A 287 -10.35 3.13 -18.45
CA GLU A 287 -10.20 3.39 -17.01
C GLU A 287 -9.32 2.33 -16.36
N LEU A 288 -8.63 2.73 -15.29
CA LEU A 288 -7.73 1.88 -14.51
C LEU A 288 -8.21 1.84 -13.06
N ALA A 289 -8.25 0.64 -12.47
CA ALA A 289 -8.55 0.45 -11.06
C ALA A 289 -7.39 -0.26 -10.34
N ALA A 290 -6.82 0.37 -9.32
CA ALA A 290 -5.79 -0.19 -8.45
C ALA A 290 -6.44 -0.91 -7.25
N ILE A 291 -6.37 -2.24 -7.25
CA ILE A 291 -6.99 -3.10 -6.22
C ILE A 291 -5.93 -3.83 -5.39
N ASP A 292 -6.35 -4.49 -4.30
CA ASP A 292 -5.46 -5.31 -3.47
C ASP A 292 -4.21 -4.57 -2.96
N ASN A 293 -4.43 -3.46 -2.24
CA ASN A 293 -3.40 -2.58 -1.71
C ASN A 293 -2.96 -2.98 -0.28
N GLY A 294 -3.35 -4.16 0.21
CA GLY A 294 -3.15 -4.59 1.60
C GLY A 294 -1.70 -4.82 2.03
N LEU A 295 -0.73 -4.67 1.13
CA LEU A 295 0.69 -4.93 1.35
C LEU A 295 1.56 -3.71 0.98
N ALA A 296 1.05 -2.53 1.34
CA ALA A 296 1.72 -1.24 1.27
C ALA A 296 2.01 -0.67 2.68
N PHE A 297 2.58 0.54 2.73
CA PHE A 297 2.99 1.27 3.95
C PHE A 297 4.03 0.52 4.81
N PRO A 298 5.21 0.20 4.25
CA PRO A 298 6.28 -0.40 5.02
C PRO A 298 6.87 0.59 6.02
N VAL A 299 7.27 0.09 7.20
CA VAL A 299 7.94 0.89 8.25
C VAL A 299 9.39 1.21 7.93
N LYS A 300 9.97 0.47 7.00
CA LYS A 300 11.32 0.68 6.46
C LYS A 300 11.37 0.17 5.03
N HIS A 301 12.23 0.74 4.19
CA HIS A 301 12.46 0.17 2.87
C HIS A 301 12.90 -1.31 2.98
N PRO A 302 12.49 -2.19 2.05
CA PRO A 302 13.01 -3.54 1.99
C PRO A 302 14.54 -3.49 1.95
N GLU A 303 15.19 -4.13 2.92
CA GLU A 303 16.64 -4.08 3.05
C GLU A 303 17.30 -4.81 1.88
N THR A 304 18.06 -4.06 1.07
CA THR A 304 18.88 -4.59 -0.03
C THR A 304 19.94 -5.58 0.46
N ALA A 305 20.33 -5.48 1.74
CA ALA A 305 21.31 -6.33 2.39
C ALA A 305 20.84 -7.80 2.50
N SER A 306 19.53 -8.03 2.63
CA SER A 306 18.96 -9.37 2.48
C SER A 306 18.67 -9.60 0.99
N ARG A 307 19.70 -10.02 0.22
CA ARG A 307 19.67 -10.32 -1.24
C ARG A 307 18.56 -11.28 -1.72
N LEU A 308 17.66 -11.70 -0.84
CA LEU A 308 16.65 -12.72 -1.10
C LEU A 308 15.28 -12.13 -1.54
N ARG A 309 14.90 -10.88 -1.20
CA ARG A 309 13.60 -10.29 -1.63
C ARG A 309 13.62 -8.75 -1.72
N GLN A 310 13.57 -8.21 -2.93
CA GLN A 310 13.60 -6.75 -3.17
C GLN A 310 12.21 -6.10 -3.37
N PHE A 311 11.14 -6.89 -3.52
CA PHE A 311 9.77 -6.42 -3.82
C PHE A 311 9.75 -5.31 -4.89
N PRO A 312 10.21 -5.60 -6.12
CA PRO A 312 10.18 -4.64 -7.21
C PRO A 312 8.74 -4.34 -7.62
N PHE A 313 8.53 -3.18 -8.23
CA PHE A 313 7.27 -2.88 -8.90
C PHE A 313 7.23 -3.68 -10.22
N ALA A 314 6.29 -4.63 -10.35
CA ALA A 314 6.25 -5.47 -11.55
C ALA A 314 5.98 -4.66 -12.83
N TRP A 315 5.22 -3.57 -12.70
CA TRP A 315 4.94 -2.67 -13.82
C TRP A 315 6.17 -1.95 -14.37
N ALA A 316 7.29 -1.89 -13.62
CA ALA A 316 8.53 -1.28 -14.09
C ALA A 316 9.19 -2.08 -15.24
N GLN A 317 8.76 -3.31 -15.48
CA GLN A 317 9.21 -4.14 -16.59
C GLN A 317 8.38 -3.95 -17.87
N LEU A 318 7.30 -3.19 -17.81
CA LEU A 318 6.45 -2.94 -18.97
C LEU A 318 7.07 -1.85 -19.85
N SER A 319 6.90 -1.96 -21.17
CA SER A 319 7.36 -0.93 -22.11
C SER A 319 6.82 0.46 -21.79
N TRP A 320 5.61 0.53 -21.22
CA TRP A 320 4.95 1.74 -20.77
C TRP A 320 5.69 2.48 -19.65
N ALA A 321 6.53 1.79 -18.87
CA ALA A 321 7.34 2.41 -17.83
C ALA A 321 8.41 3.37 -18.36
N ASN A 322 8.79 3.26 -19.64
CA ASN A 322 9.72 4.20 -20.29
C ASN A 322 9.09 5.58 -20.56
N HIS A 323 7.79 5.72 -20.30
CA HIS A 323 7.02 6.96 -20.49
C HIS A 323 6.54 7.58 -19.16
N VAL A 324 7.03 7.06 -18.04
CA VAL A 324 6.75 7.55 -16.68
C VAL A 324 7.81 8.54 -16.25
#